data_AF-A0A7Y5HF39-F1
#
_entry.id   AF-A0A7Y5HF39-F1
#
_cell.length_a   1.000
_cell.length_b   1.000
_cell.length_c   1.000
_cell.angle_alpha   90.00
_cell.angle_beta   90.00
_cell.angle_gamma   90.00
#
_symmetry.space_group_name_H-M   'P 1'
#
loop_
_entity.id
_entity.type
_entity.pdbx_description
1 polymer ?
#
loop_
_entity_poly.entity_id
_entity_poly.type
_entity_poly.pdbx_seq_one_letter_code
_entity_poly.pdbx_strand_id
1 'polypeptide(L)'
;MTFADRLLAAVRAARSVAVVGLDPRPDQLPAEFAGRPPARAVADFNRALLDAVRGACCAVKPNAAFYERLGPAGMDALAETLGHARSLGLLTVADVKRCDVTDTAAAYAEWCAAWGCDAVTAAPWLGAQ
;
A
#
# COMPACT_ATOMS: atom_id res chain seq x y z
N MET A 1 0.24 20.99 -5.58
CA MET A 1 -0.53 20.05 -6.44
C MET A 1 -1.30 19.13 -5.51
N THR A 2 -2.61 18.96 -5.70
CA THR A 2 -3.44 18.13 -4.80
C THR A 2 -3.23 16.63 -5.07
N PHE A 3 -3.73 15.75 -4.20
CA PHE A 3 -3.74 14.30 -4.49
C PHE A 3 -4.56 14.00 -5.76
N ALA A 4 -5.70 14.67 -5.95
CA ALA A 4 -6.53 14.49 -7.14
C ALA A 4 -5.77 14.84 -8.43
N ASP A 5 -5.02 15.95 -8.44
CA ASP A 5 -4.18 16.33 -9.59
C ASP A 5 -3.10 15.28 -9.87
N ARG A 6 -2.43 14.79 -8.82
CA ARG A 6 -1.42 13.72 -8.92
C ARG A 6 -2.01 12.43 -9.50
N LEU A 7 -3.19 12.03 -9.02
CA LEU A 7 -3.89 10.85 -9.50
C LEU A 7 -4.29 10.98 -10.97
N LEU A 8 -4.84 12.12 -11.37
CA LEU A 8 -5.19 12.38 -12.78
C LEU A 8 -3.95 12.35 -13.68
N ALA A 9 -2.82 12.88 -13.22
CA ALA A 9 -1.56 12.80 -13.94
C ALA A 9 -1.06 11.34 -14.07
N ALA A 10 -1.10 10.56 -12.98
CA ALA A 10 -0.70 9.16 -12.99
C ALA A 10 -1.59 8.30 -13.92
N VAL A 11 -2.91 8.52 -13.91
CA VAL A 11 -3.86 7.85 -14.81
C VAL A 11 -3.55 8.13 -16.28
N ARG A 12 -3.26 9.40 -16.62
CA ARG A 12 -2.88 9.79 -17.99
C ARG A 12 -1.55 9.16 -18.40
N ALA A 13 -0.56 9.19 -17.53
CA ALA A 13 0.77 8.63 -17.79
C ALA A 13 0.71 7.10 -18.01
N ALA A 14 -0.03 6.38 -17.16
CA ALA A 14 -0.21 4.93 -17.28
C ALA A 14 -1.23 4.52 -18.35
N ARG A 15 -1.99 5.49 -18.90
CA ARG A 15 -3.17 5.26 -19.77
C ARG A 15 -4.13 4.22 -19.18
N SER A 16 -4.27 4.25 -17.86
CA SER A 16 -4.92 3.21 -17.07
C SER A 16 -5.48 3.79 -15.78
N VAL A 17 -6.64 3.28 -15.36
CA VAL A 17 -7.24 3.55 -14.05
C VAL A 17 -6.98 2.40 -13.07
N ALA A 18 -6.15 1.42 -13.46
CA ALA A 18 -5.88 0.26 -12.65
C ALA A 18 -5.09 0.63 -11.39
N VAL A 19 -5.55 0.09 -10.26
CA VAL A 19 -4.88 0.14 -8.97
C VAL A 19 -4.52 -1.28 -8.57
N VAL A 20 -3.24 -1.55 -8.33
CA VAL A 20 -2.79 -2.90 -7.98
C VAL A 20 -3.05 -3.14 -6.49
N GLY A 21 -3.94 -4.09 -6.18
CA GLY A 21 -4.17 -4.55 -4.82
C GLY A 21 -3.01 -5.42 -4.34
N LEU A 22 -2.47 -5.12 -3.14
CA LEU A 22 -1.37 -5.89 -2.55
C LEU A 22 -1.84 -6.52 -1.24
N ASP A 23 -2.55 -7.65 -1.39
CA ASP A 23 -3.21 -8.39 -0.30
C ASP A 23 -2.58 -9.80 -0.16
N PRO A 24 -1.27 -9.88 0.15
CA PRO A 24 -0.48 -11.08 -0.07
C PRO A 24 -0.83 -12.22 0.88
N ARG A 25 -0.83 -13.44 0.32
CA ARG A 25 -1.05 -14.69 1.04
C ARG A 25 0.16 -15.58 0.85
N PRO A 26 1.03 -15.75 1.88
CA PRO A 26 2.29 -16.49 1.74
C PRO A 26 2.12 -17.89 1.16
N ASP A 27 1.02 -18.56 1.49
CA ASP A 27 0.62 -19.88 1.01
C ASP A 27 0.19 -19.93 -0.47
N GLN A 28 -0.08 -18.76 -1.07
CA GLN A 28 -0.51 -18.61 -2.47
C GLN A 28 0.55 -17.94 -3.34
N LEU A 29 1.75 -17.66 -2.79
CA LEU A 29 2.83 -17.06 -3.56
C LEU A 29 3.39 -18.07 -4.57
N PRO A 30 3.90 -17.60 -5.73
CA PRO A 30 4.60 -18.46 -6.68
C PRO A 30 5.76 -19.22 -6.02
N ALA A 31 6.04 -20.43 -6.52
CA ALA A 31 7.02 -21.34 -5.93
C ALA A 31 8.44 -20.75 -5.80
N GLU A 32 8.81 -19.79 -6.65
CA GLU A 32 10.10 -19.07 -6.59
C GLU A 32 10.30 -18.21 -5.31
N PHE A 33 9.21 -17.89 -4.61
CA PHE A 33 9.22 -17.20 -3.32
C PHE A 33 9.06 -18.16 -2.13
N ALA A 34 8.81 -19.45 -2.38
CA ALA A 34 8.64 -20.45 -1.33
C ALA A 34 9.94 -20.69 -0.54
N GLY A 35 9.81 -21.22 0.68
CA GLY A 35 10.94 -21.54 1.56
C GLY A 35 11.58 -20.34 2.26
N ARG A 36 11.12 -19.11 1.99
CA ARG A 36 11.52 -17.89 2.70
C ARG A 36 10.61 -17.66 3.93
N PRO A 37 11.07 -16.94 4.96
CA PRO A 37 10.18 -16.45 6.01
C PRO A 37 8.98 -15.69 5.40
N PRO A 38 7.74 -15.88 5.90
CA PRO A 38 6.53 -15.37 5.25
C PRO A 38 6.57 -13.89 4.87
N ALA A 39 6.96 -13.01 5.79
CA ALA A 39 7.07 -11.57 5.54
C ALA A 39 8.11 -11.24 4.46
N ARG A 40 9.25 -11.94 4.46
CA ARG A 40 10.29 -11.77 3.44
C ARG A 40 9.80 -12.20 2.06
N ALA A 41 9.13 -13.35 1.99
CA ALA A 41 8.52 -13.84 0.75
C ALA A 41 7.55 -12.82 0.16
N VAL A 42 6.72 -12.20 1.02
CA VAL A 42 5.79 -11.13 0.65
C VAL A 42 6.52 -9.89 0.12
N ALA A 43 7.54 -9.39 0.81
CA ALA A 43 8.28 -8.21 0.35
C ALA A 43 8.94 -8.44 -1.02
N ASP A 44 9.58 -9.60 -1.20
CA ASP A 44 10.23 -9.97 -2.47
C ASP A 44 9.21 -10.14 -3.60
N PHE A 45 8.07 -10.80 -3.33
CA PHE A 45 7.00 -10.97 -4.31
C PHE A 45 6.39 -9.62 -4.72
N ASN A 46 6.07 -8.76 -3.76
CA ASN A 46 5.53 -7.44 -4.04
C ASN A 46 6.51 -6.61 -4.88
N ARG A 47 7.80 -6.64 -4.58
CA ARG A 47 8.84 -5.96 -5.37
C ARG A 47 8.82 -6.42 -6.83
N ALA A 48 8.83 -7.73 -7.06
CA ALA A 48 8.78 -8.32 -8.40
C ALA A 48 7.47 -7.98 -9.14
N LEU A 49 6.33 -8.05 -8.45
CA LEU A 49 5.03 -7.68 -9.00
C LEU A 49 5.00 -6.21 -9.43
N LEU A 50 5.48 -5.31 -8.56
CA LEU A 50 5.53 -3.88 -8.83
C LEU A 50 6.45 -3.55 -10.01
N ASP A 51 7.61 -4.22 -10.10
CA ASP A 51 8.51 -4.07 -11.25
C ASP A 51 7.85 -4.53 -12.55
N ALA A 52 7.04 -5.59 -12.52
CA ALA A 52 6.34 -6.12 -13.68
C ALA A 52 5.19 -5.23 -14.17
N VAL A 53 4.49 -4.54 -13.25
CA VAL A 53 3.30 -3.72 -13.55
C VAL A 53 3.59 -2.22 -13.67
N ARG A 54 4.85 -1.80 -13.45
CA ARG A 54 5.23 -0.38 -13.55
C ARG A 54 4.83 0.21 -14.91
N GLY A 55 4.20 1.37 -14.88
CA GLY A 55 3.68 2.04 -16.09
C GLY A 55 2.36 1.51 -16.64
N ALA A 56 1.83 0.40 -16.11
CA ALA A 56 0.51 -0.14 -16.48
C ALA A 56 -0.59 0.16 -15.45
N CYS A 57 -0.22 0.66 -14.27
CA CYS A 57 -1.13 1.07 -13.20
C CYS A 57 -0.81 2.49 -12.72
N CYS A 58 -1.81 3.18 -12.17
CA CYS A 58 -1.66 4.53 -11.66
C CYS A 58 -1.32 4.56 -10.16
N ALA A 59 -1.64 3.49 -9.43
CA ALA A 59 -1.45 3.40 -7.99
C ALA A 59 -1.37 1.94 -7.51
N VAL A 60 -0.97 1.80 -6.25
CA VAL A 60 -0.97 0.54 -5.50
C VAL A 60 -1.80 0.70 -4.25
N LYS A 61 -2.43 -0.38 -3.79
CA LYS A 61 -3.29 -0.39 -2.61
C LYS A 61 -2.99 -1.59 -1.70
N PRO A 62 -1.96 -1.53 -0.84
CA PRO A 62 -1.74 -2.56 0.17
C PRO A 62 -2.81 -2.52 1.26
N ASN A 63 -3.38 -3.67 1.58
CA ASN A 63 -4.27 -3.81 2.73
C ASN A 63 -3.48 -4.22 3.97
N ALA A 64 -3.42 -3.33 4.95
CA ALA A 64 -2.55 -3.48 6.12
C ALA A 64 -2.81 -4.78 6.90
N ALA A 65 -4.04 -5.28 6.94
CA ALA A 65 -4.38 -6.50 7.68
C ALA A 65 -3.58 -7.74 7.21
N PHE A 66 -3.25 -7.81 5.92
CA PHE A 66 -2.46 -8.93 5.36
C PHE A 66 -0.97 -8.88 5.77
N TYR A 67 -0.48 -7.71 6.13
CA TYR A 67 0.86 -7.48 6.65
C TYR A 67 0.88 -7.60 8.17
N GLU A 68 -0.06 -6.99 8.87
CA GLU A 68 -0.22 -7.02 10.33
C GLU A 68 -0.28 -8.47 10.86
N ARG A 69 -1.00 -9.37 10.17
CA ARG A 69 -1.08 -10.81 10.56
C ARG A 69 0.27 -11.55 10.53
N LEU A 70 1.28 -11.00 9.86
CA LEU A 70 2.64 -11.56 9.81
C LEU A 70 3.54 -10.97 10.92
N GLY A 71 2.97 -10.18 11.84
CA GLY A 71 3.67 -9.57 12.96
C GLY A 71 4.56 -8.40 12.56
N PRO A 72 5.54 -8.02 13.41
CA PRO A 72 6.44 -6.90 13.16
C PRO A 72 7.17 -7.00 11.81
N ALA A 73 7.65 -8.19 11.45
CA ALA A 73 8.30 -8.42 10.16
C ALA A 73 7.35 -8.16 8.97
N GLY A 74 6.05 -8.40 9.13
CA GLY A 74 5.05 -8.05 8.13
C GLY A 74 4.93 -6.54 7.92
N MET A 75 5.04 -5.77 9.01
CA MET A 75 5.04 -4.31 8.94
C MET A 75 6.34 -3.78 8.30
N ASP A 76 7.49 -4.43 8.53
CA ASP A 76 8.71 -4.14 7.77
C ASP A 76 8.51 -4.40 6.27
N ALA A 77 7.88 -5.53 5.91
CA ALA A 77 7.55 -5.85 4.52
C ALA A 77 6.59 -4.83 3.88
N LEU A 78 5.63 -4.28 4.65
CA LEU A 78 4.77 -3.19 4.19
C LEU A 78 5.59 -1.92 3.92
N ALA A 79 6.51 -1.55 4.83
CA ALA A 79 7.37 -0.39 4.66
C ALA A 79 8.26 -0.51 3.41
N GLU A 80 8.85 -1.69 3.19
CA GLU A 80 9.61 -1.99 1.97
C GLU A 80 8.76 -1.89 0.71
N THR A 81 7.54 -2.45 0.75
CA THR A 81 6.59 -2.44 -0.38
C THR A 81 6.20 -1.01 -0.75
N LEU A 82 5.85 -0.18 0.22
CA LEU A 82 5.49 1.22 0.01
C LEU A 82 6.69 2.03 -0.50
N GLY A 83 7.88 1.80 0.06
CA GLY A 83 9.13 2.43 -0.40
C GLY A 83 9.44 2.11 -1.85
N HIS A 84 9.29 0.85 -2.26
CA HIS A 84 9.52 0.41 -3.63
C HIS A 84 8.47 0.96 -4.60
N ALA A 85 7.18 0.98 -4.22
CA ALA A 85 6.14 1.60 -5.04
C ALA A 85 6.44 3.08 -5.32
N ARG A 86 6.87 3.82 -4.30
CA ARG A 86 7.27 5.23 -4.46
C ARG A 86 8.48 5.42 -5.35
N SER A 87 9.50 4.56 -5.24
CA SER A 87 10.69 4.67 -6.09
C SER A 87 10.37 4.46 -7.59
N LEU A 88 9.29 3.71 -7.88
CA LEU A 88 8.73 3.52 -9.22
C LEU A 88 7.77 4.64 -9.65
N GLY A 89 7.53 5.64 -8.81
CA GLY A 89 6.61 6.75 -9.09
C GLY A 89 5.12 6.39 -9.02
N LEU A 90 4.77 5.25 -8.40
CA LEU A 90 3.38 4.85 -8.20
C LEU A 90 2.80 5.56 -6.98
N LEU A 91 1.54 6.00 -7.07
CA LEU A 91 0.81 6.50 -5.90
C LEU A 91 0.48 5.37 -4.94
N THR A 92 0.55 5.63 -3.64
CA THR A 92 0.31 4.63 -2.60
C THR A 92 -0.96 4.94 -1.81
N VAL A 93 -1.92 4.00 -1.82
CA VAL A 93 -3.16 4.11 -1.05
C VAL A 93 -3.18 3.01 0.01
N ALA A 94 -2.89 3.31 1.26
CA ALA A 94 -2.93 2.31 2.31
C ALA A 94 -4.37 1.99 2.70
N ASP A 95 -4.78 0.74 2.50
CA ASP A 95 -6.11 0.28 2.87
C ASP A 95 -6.11 -0.19 4.34
N VAL A 96 -6.41 0.75 5.23
CA VAL A 96 -6.31 0.62 6.69
C VAL A 96 -7.65 0.75 7.42
N LYS A 97 -8.66 1.34 6.75
CA LYS A 97 -10.04 1.53 7.23
C LYS A 97 -10.12 2.09 8.66
N ARG A 98 -9.21 3.01 9.01
CA ARG A 98 -9.15 3.57 10.38
C ARG A 98 -10.39 4.41 10.68
N CYS A 99 -10.82 4.37 11.93
CA CYS A 99 -12.04 5.01 12.42
C CYS A 99 -11.86 5.31 13.90
N ASP A 100 -11.67 6.58 14.24
CA ASP A 100 -11.38 7.01 15.61
C ASP A 100 -11.75 8.49 15.80
N VAL A 101 -11.66 8.97 17.04
CA VAL A 101 -11.91 10.39 17.40
C VAL A 101 -10.78 11.30 16.91
N THR A 102 -11.02 12.62 16.90
CA THR A 102 -10.17 13.64 16.26
C THR A 102 -8.67 13.50 16.55
N ASP A 103 -8.26 13.38 17.80
CA ASP A 103 -6.84 13.31 18.17
C ASP A 103 -6.19 12.02 17.66
N THR A 104 -6.87 10.88 17.77
CA THR A 104 -6.37 9.60 17.24
C THR A 104 -6.38 9.58 15.71
N ALA A 105 -7.37 10.22 15.08
CA ALA A 105 -7.41 10.38 13.62
C ALA A 105 -6.22 11.21 13.12
N ALA A 106 -5.80 12.25 13.86
CA ALA A 106 -4.59 13.00 13.56
C ALA A 106 -3.33 12.11 13.64
N ALA A 107 -3.21 11.25 14.66
CA ALA A 107 -2.12 10.28 14.74
C ALA A 107 -2.10 9.30 13.55
N TYR A 108 -3.25 8.89 13.03
CA TYR A 108 -3.31 8.08 11.80
C TYR A 108 -2.90 8.87 10.53
N ALA A 109 -3.16 10.17 10.48
CA ALA A 109 -2.67 11.03 9.40
C ALA A 109 -1.13 11.18 9.47
N GLU A 110 -0.55 11.32 10.66
CA GLU A 110 0.89 11.31 10.87
C GLU A 110 1.51 9.96 10.50
N TRP A 111 0.87 8.85 10.85
CA TRP A 111 1.27 7.52 10.41
C TRP A 111 1.30 7.42 8.88
N CYS A 112 0.27 7.91 8.18
CA CYS A 112 0.23 7.94 6.72
C CYS A 112 1.46 8.67 6.15
N ALA A 113 1.78 9.84 6.69
CA ALA A 113 2.93 10.63 6.26
C ALA A 113 4.26 9.92 6.56
N ALA A 114 4.43 9.39 7.77
CA ALA A 114 5.65 8.70 8.19
C ALA A 114 5.93 7.43 7.37
N TRP A 115 4.88 6.75 6.90
CA TRP A 115 4.99 5.55 6.06
C TRP A 115 5.09 5.88 4.56
N GLY A 116 4.98 7.17 4.20
CA GLY A 116 5.00 7.66 2.83
C GLY A 116 3.82 7.16 2.00
N CYS A 117 2.64 7.13 2.61
CA CYS A 117 1.38 6.87 1.94
C CYS A 117 0.83 8.18 1.36
N ASP A 118 0.28 8.14 0.15
CA ASP A 118 -0.37 9.30 -0.48
C ASP A 118 -1.82 9.49 -0.03
N ALA A 119 -2.48 8.39 0.32
CA ALA A 119 -3.83 8.37 0.84
C ALA A 119 -4.08 7.13 1.71
N VAL A 120 -5.15 7.17 2.49
CA VAL A 120 -5.64 6.04 3.30
C VAL A 120 -7.13 5.80 3.05
N THR A 121 -7.59 4.57 3.27
CA THR A 121 -9.02 4.31 3.46
C THR A 121 -9.41 4.64 4.90
N ALA A 122 -10.49 5.39 5.08
CA ALA A 122 -11.07 5.74 6.38
C ALA A 122 -12.49 5.16 6.48
N ALA A 123 -12.92 4.79 7.69
CA ALA A 123 -14.32 4.43 7.93
C ALA A 123 -15.03 5.60 8.64
N PRO A 124 -16.02 6.25 8.01
CA PRO A 124 -16.63 7.48 8.54
C PRO A 124 -17.76 7.22 9.55
N TRP A 125 -17.76 6.07 10.24
CA TRP A 125 -18.88 5.64 11.07
C TRP A 125 -19.17 6.58 12.24
N LEU A 126 -18.13 7.20 12.81
CA LEU A 126 -18.25 8.14 13.93
C LEU A 126 -18.73 9.55 13.52
N GLY A 127 -18.96 9.77 12.22
CA GLY A 127 -19.36 11.06 11.67
C GLY A 127 -18.20 12.05 11.51
N ALA A 128 -18.49 13.20 10.89
CA ALA A 128 -17.58 14.33 10.88
C ALA A 128 -17.63 15.01 12.27
N GLN A 129 -16.47 15.14 12.91
CA GLN A 129 -16.27 15.92 14.12
C GLN A 129 -15.67 17.27 13.74
#